data_AF-A0A7C7Q6M7-F1
#
_entry.id   AF-A0A7C7Q6M7-F1
#
_cell.length_a   1.000
_cell.length_b   1.000
_cell.length_c   1.000
_cell.angle_alpha   90.00
_cell.angle_beta   90.00
_cell.angle_gamma   90.00
#
_symmetry.space_group_name_H-M   'P 1'
#
loop_
_entity.id
_entity.type
_entity.pdbx_description
1 polymer ?
#
loop_
_entity_poly.entity_id
_entity_poly.type
_entity_poly.pdbx_seq_one_letter_code
_entity_poly.pdbx_strand_id
1 'polypeptide(L)'
;MKAHSKIIAMMSILVIAYLVDVATAGIAMMRRMKPPGNMYETIVACFGSRYSLNPRPQDREWYQAPAGRFRDEHVETILGLRVDERIYTLPFHQLNIPIFSKVQQTVRPCTLIWRAIIPEASITLTISIIAPFYPRDAKLSTAPFFYVDFAVENLSERKRNGMVIYARALDSHQLNRLRLARDIAIFESTGAF
;
A
#
# COMPACT_ATOMS: atom_id res chain seq x y z
N MET A 1 5.08 -22.29 14.40
CA MET A 1 3.91 -22.66 13.58
C MET A 1 3.69 -21.54 12.57
N LYS A 2 3.89 -21.76 11.25
CA LYS A 2 3.78 -20.66 10.26
C LYS A 2 2.29 -20.39 9.99
N ALA A 3 1.73 -19.35 10.61
CA ALA A 3 0.45 -18.82 10.17
C ALA A 3 0.68 -18.03 8.88
N HIS A 4 0.10 -18.49 7.77
CA HIS A 4 0.05 -17.73 6.52
C HIS A 4 -1.37 -17.25 6.34
N SER A 5 -1.64 -16.03 6.75
CA SER A 5 -2.88 -15.34 6.41
C SER A 5 -2.64 -14.61 5.10
N LYS A 6 -3.19 -15.15 4.00
CA LYS A 6 -3.21 -14.48 2.71
C LYS A 6 -4.50 -13.68 2.59
N ILE A 7 -4.39 -12.37 2.54
CA ILE A 7 -5.52 -11.48 2.30
C ILE A 7 -5.35 -10.90 0.89
N ILE A 8 -6.27 -11.26 0.00
CA ILE A 8 -6.33 -10.74 -1.37
C ILE A 8 -7.36 -9.61 -1.38
N ALA A 9 -6.90 -8.37 -1.47
CA ALA A 9 -7.78 -7.23 -1.71
C ALA A 9 -7.75 -6.88 -3.21
N MET A 10 -8.92 -6.89 -3.83
CA MET A 10 -9.07 -6.38 -5.20
C MET A 10 -9.22 -4.86 -5.11
N MET A 11 -8.31 -4.08 -5.70
CA MET A 11 -8.49 -2.61 -5.83
C MET A 11 -9.52 -2.26 -6.92
N SER A 12 -10.73 -2.82 -6.78
CA SER A 12 -11.92 -2.47 -7.55
C SER A 12 -12.95 -1.99 -6.54
N ILE A 13 -12.86 -0.71 -6.15
CA ILE A 13 -13.87 0.07 -5.39
C ILE A 13 -14.78 -0.80 -4.49
N LEU A 14 -14.28 -1.32 -3.37
CA LEU A 14 -15.10 -1.72 -2.23
C LEU A 14 -14.27 -1.55 -0.94
N VAL A 15 -14.72 -0.64 -0.08
CA VAL A 15 -13.99 -0.09 1.07
C VAL A 15 -14.88 -0.22 2.31
N ILE A 16 -14.33 -0.74 3.41
CA ILE A 16 -14.95 -0.69 4.76
C ILE A 16 -14.10 0.29 5.58
N ALA A 17 -14.58 1.53 5.71
CA ALA A 17 -13.84 2.63 6.34
C ALA A 17 -13.95 2.61 7.87
N TYR A 18 -12.81 2.84 8.55
CA TYR A 18 -12.74 3.35 9.92
C TYR A 18 -11.82 4.57 9.97
N LEU A 19 -12.01 5.41 10.98
CA LEU A 19 -11.40 6.75 11.11
C LEU A 19 -9.95 6.65 11.62
N VAL A 20 -9.01 7.23 10.87
CA VAL A 20 -7.72 7.70 11.40
C VAL A 20 -7.74 9.22 11.34
N ASP A 21 -7.48 9.88 12.46
CA ASP A 21 -7.46 11.34 12.55
C ASP A 21 -6.18 11.85 11.89
N VAL A 22 -6.30 12.30 10.64
CA VAL A 22 -5.17 12.79 9.83
C VAL A 22 -5.16 14.31 9.88
N ALA A 23 -4.43 14.86 10.85
CA ALA A 23 -4.20 16.29 10.94
C ALA A 23 -3.44 16.80 9.70
N THR A 24 -3.94 17.89 9.12
CA THR A 24 -3.45 18.51 7.89
C THR A 24 -2.03 19.04 8.09
N ALA A 25 -1.02 18.37 7.51
CA ALA A 25 0.37 18.81 7.57
C ALA A 25 0.62 19.90 6.52
N GLY A 26 1.01 21.09 6.98
CA GLY A 26 1.44 22.20 6.13
C GLY A 26 2.69 21.85 5.32
N ILE A 27 2.79 22.45 4.13
CA ILE A 27 3.87 22.23 3.15
C ILE A 27 5.20 22.78 3.72
N ALA A 28 5.90 21.95 4.48
CA ALA A 28 7.30 22.19 4.81
C ALA A 28 8.17 21.75 3.61
N MET A 29 9.17 22.55 3.27
CA MET A 29 10.16 22.26 2.22
C MET A 29 10.84 20.91 2.54
N MET A 30 10.42 19.84 1.85
CA MET A 30 10.78 18.46 2.21
C MET A 30 12.21 18.13 1.81
N ARG A 31 13.02 17.78 2.81
CA ARG A 31 14.33 17.19 2.59
C ARG A 31 14.11 15.75 2.14
N ARG A 32 14.57 15.42 0.93
CA ARG A 32 14.62 14.03 0.43
C ARG A 32 15.16 13.11 1.51
N MET A 33 14.40 12.08 1.85
CA MET A 33 14.81 11.11 2.85
C MET A 33 15.60 9.98 2.18
N LYS A 34 16.59 9.44 2.91
CA LYS A 34 17.15 8.15 2.51
C LYS A 34 16.10 7.08 2.84
N PRO A 35 15.58 6.35 1.84
CA PRO A 35 14.53 5.38 2.09
C PRO A 35 15.10 4.18 2.87
N PRO A 36 14.24 3.46 3.62
CA PRO A 36 14.69 2.30 4.39
C PRO A 36 15.10 1.16 3.45
N GLY A 37 16.30 0.61 3.66
CA GLY A 37 16.83 -0.51 2.87
C GLY A 37 17.12 -0.17 1.40
N ASN A 38 16.64 -1.01 0.47
CA ASN A 38 16.91 -0.89 -0.97
C ASN A 38 15.71 -0.37 -1.78
N MET A 39 14.83 0.43 -1.18
CA MET A 39 13.69 0.98 -1.91
C MET A 39 14.12 2.06 -2.90
N TYR A 40 13.51 2.07 -4.08
CA TYR A 40 13.73 3.06 -5.12
C TYR A 40 12.43 3.38 -5.85
N GLU A 41 12.39 4.53 -6.54
CA GLU A 41 11.26 4.89 -7.39
C GLU A 41 11.04 3.81 -8.45
N THR A 42 9.81 3.38 -8.64
CA THR A 42 9.48 2.35 -9.64
C THR A 42 8.08 2.57 -10.16
N ILE A 43 7.93 2.50 -11.48
CA ILE A 43 6.63 2.55 -12.14
C ILE A 43 6.13 1.12 -12.36
N VAL A 44 4.91 0.83 -11.89
CA VAL A 44 4.18 -0.39 -12.22
C VAL A 44 3.12 -0.02 -13.25
N ALA A 45 3.41 -0.29 -14.52
CA ALA A 45 2.52 0.02 -15.66
C ALA A 45 2.48 -1.13 -16.68
N CYS A 46 2.72 -2.36 -16.23
CA CYS A 46 3.10 -3.42 -17.15
C CYS A 46 1.89 -4.07 -17.84
N PHE A 47 2.01 -4.20 -19.16
CA PHE A 47 1.32 -5.12 -20.08
C PHE A 47 -0.19 -5.39 -19.91
N GLY A 48 -0.95 -4.60 -19.14
CA GLY A 48 -2.40 -4.78 -19.12
C GLY A 48 -3.20 -3.86 -18.20
N SER A 49 -2.58 -3.31 -17.17
CA SER A 49 -3.28 -2.30 -16.38
C SER A 49 -3.44 -1.01 -17.19
N ARG A 50 -4.67 -0.52 -17.34
CA ARG A 50 -4.98 0.82 -17.87
C ARG A 50 -4.64 1.94 -16.88
N TYR A 51 -3.89 1.60 -15.83
CA TYR A 51 -3.52 2.46 -14.73
C TYR A 51 -2.06 2.17 -14.35
N SER A 52 -1.29 3.20 -14.06
CA SER A 52 0.08 3.10 -13.60
C SER A 52 0.20 3.61 -12.17
N LEU A 53 1.06 2.96 -11.40
CA LEU A 53 1.41 3.37 -10.05
C LEU A 53 2.89 3.75 -10.04
N ASN A 54 3.23 4.89 -9.44
CA ASN A 54 4.60 5.34 -9.27
C ASN A 54 4.89 5.71 -7.80
N PRO A 55 5.17 4.70 -6.94
CA PRO A 55 5.71 4.91 -5.61
C PRO A 55 7.09 5.57 -5.63
N ARG A 56 7.24 6.68 -4.89
CA ARG A 56 8.48 7.45 -4.71
C ARG A 56 8.88 7.51 -3.24
N PRO A 57 9.58 6.48 -2.72
CA PRO A 57 9.87 6.37 -1.29
C PRO A 57 10.82 7.47 -0.77
N GLN A 58 11.67 8.07 -1.61
CA GLN A 58 12.59 9.15 -1.22
C GLN A 58 11.89 10.47 -0.99
N ASP A 59 10.82 10.70 -1.76
CA ASP A 59 10.00 11.91 -1.72
C ASP A 59 8.78 11.72 -0.79
N ARG A 60 8.53 10.48 -0.34
CA ARG A 60 7.36 10.04 0.44
C ARG A 60 6.04 10.24 -0.31
N GLU A 61 6.08 10.04 -1.61
CA GLU A 61 4.97 10.31 -2.50
C GLU A 61 4.51 9.04 -3.21
N TRP A 62 3.25 9.06 -3.62
CA TRP A 62 2.63 8.01 -4.41
C TRP A 62 1.83 8.62 -5.54
N TYR A 63 2.22 8.32 -6.77
CA TYR A 63 1.52 8.82 -7.94
C TYR A 63 0.71 7.73 -8.61
N GLN A 64 -0.39 8.15 -9.21
CA GLN A 64 -1.25 7.31 -10.01
C GLN A 64 -1.58 8.02 -11.31
N ALA A 65 -1.60 7.29 -12.43
CA ALA A 65 -2.00 7.86 -13.71
C ALA A 65 -2.75 6.83 -14.55
N PRO A 66 -3.76 7.25 -15.34
CA PRO A 66 -4.26 6.41 -16.43
C PRO A 66 -3.14 6.12 -17.42
N ALA A 67 -2.97 4.86 -17.81
CA ALA A 67 -1.95 4.46 -18.78
C ALA A 67 -2.14 5.25 -20.10
N GLY A 68 -1.08 5.92 -20.54
CA GLY A 68 -1.09 6.75 -21.75
C GLY A 68 -1.45 8.23 -21.53
N ARG A 69 -1.69 8.67 -20.28
CA ARG A 69 -1.74 10.09 -19.93
C ARG A 69 -0.53 10.47 -19.07
N PHE A 70 0.19 11.52 -19.46
CA PHE A 70 1.32 12.09 -18.71
C PHE A 70 0.90 12.93 -17.48
N ARG A 71 -0.27 12.65 -16.90
CA ARG A 71 -0.80 13.38 -15.75
C ARG A 71 -0.78 12.46 -14.54
N ASP A 72 0.33 12.52 -13.82
CA ASP A 72 0.50 11.85 -12.54
C ASP A 72 -0.28 12.62 -11.47
N GLU A 73 -1.23 11.94 -10.84
CA GLU A 73 -1.98 12.46 -9.69
C GLU A 73 -1.30 11.98 -8.40
N HIS A 74 -0.97 12.92 -7.53
CA HIS A 74 -0.46 12.60 -6.20
C HIS A 74 -1.60 12.09 -5.31
N VAL A 75 -1.43 10.91 -4.71
CA VAL A 75 -2.42 10.28 -3.84
C VAL A 75 -1.77 9.87 -2.53
N GLU A 76 -2.18 10.48 -1.42
CA GLU A 76 -1.70 10.09 -0.09
C GLU A 76 -2.06 8.61 0.16
N THR A 77 -1.05 7.75 0.31
CA THR A 77 -1.23 6.29 0.39
C THR A 77 -0.50 5.71 1.59
N ILE A 78 -1.24 5.01 2.45
CA ILE A 78 -0.71 4.35 3.64
C ILE A 78 -0.79 2.84 3.42
N LEU A 79 0.37 2.19 3.45
CA LEU A 79 0.50 0.73 3.40
C LEU A 79 1.28 0.29 4.63
N GLY A 80 0.70 -0.58 5.46
CA GLY A 80 1.35 -0.91 6.72
C GLY A 80 0.72 -2.04 7.53
N LEU A 81 1.19 -2.16 8.76
CA LEU A 81 0.74 -3.12 9.74
C LEU A 81 0.66 -2.46 11.11
N ARG A 82 -0.45 -2.66 11.81
CA ARG A 82 -0.57 -2.43 13.25
C ARG A 82 -0.29 -3.74 13.98
N VAL A 83 0.60 -3.72 14.95
CA VAL A 83 0.87 -4.84 15.86
C VAL A 83 1.07 -4.31 17.26
N ASP A 84 0.40 -4.90 18.25
CA ASP A 84 0.49 -4.51 19.68
C ASP A 84 0.39 -2.98 19.87
N GLU A 85 -0.65 -2.37 19.29
CA GLU A 85 -0.94 -0.92 19.31
C GLU A 85 0.08 -0.01 18.58
N ARG A 86 1.13 -0.57 17.97
CA ARG A 86 2.10 0.20 17.17
C ARG A 86 1.82 0.06 15.69
N ILE A 87 1.85 1.17 14.97
CA ILE A 87 1.65 1.22 13.52
C ILE A 87 2.99 1.41 12.84
N TYR A 88 3.24 0.60 11.81
CA TYR A 88 4.42 0.69 10.94
C TYR A 88 3.97 0.77 9.49
N THR A 89 4.55 1.69 8.73
CA THR A 89 4.12 1.97 7.35
C THR A 89 5.29 2.02 6.36
N LEU A 90 4.97 1.82 5.08
CA LEU A 90 5.86 2.19 3.98
C LEU A 90 5.89 3.72 3.80
N PRO A 91 7.01 4.30 3.35
CA PRO A 91 7.20 5.74 3.22
C PRO A 91 6.53 6.30 1.96
N PHE A 92 5.20 6.28 1.89
CA PHE A 92 4.40 6.80 0.77
C PHE A 92 3.35 7.83 1.20
N HIS A 93 3.58 8.43 2.36
CA HIS A 93 2.70 9.39 3.00
C HIS A 93 3.55 10.40 3.78
N GLN A 94 3.00 11.59 4.03
CA GLN A 94 3.65 12.67 4.77
C GLN A 94 3.34 12.68 6.27
N LEU A 95 2.41 11.82 6.70
CA LEU A 95 2.03 11.71 8.11
C LEU A 95 3.19 11.35 9.04
N ASN A 96 3.12 11.79 10.29
CA ASN A 96 4.09 11.47 11.33
C ASN A 96 3.82 10.08 11.94
N ILE A 97 3.80 9.05 11.10
CA ILE A 97 3.63 7.64 11.50
C ILE A 97 4.99 6.94 11.35
N PRO A 98 5.40 6.08 12.30
CA PRO A 98 6.65 5.34 12.18
C PRO A 98 6.72 4.52 10.89
N ILE A 99 7.81 4.70 10.15
CA ILE A 99 8.11 3.90 8.96
C ILE A 99 8.88 2.64 9.34
N PHE A 100 8.78 1.59 8.52
CA PHE A 100 9.62 0.40 8.69
C PHE A 100 11.10 0.73 8.63
N SER A 101 11.89 0.19 9.56
CA SER A 101 13.33 0.44 9.65
C SER A 101 14.12 -0.26 8.54
N LYS A 102 13.62 -1.41 8.05
CA LYS A 102 14.25 -2.19 6.99
C LYS A 102 13.20 -2.72 6.02
N VAL A 103 13.31 -2.30 4.76
CA VAL A 103 12.43 -2.73 3.67
C VAL A 103 13.27 -3.22 2.50
N GLN A 104 12.88 -4.38 1.96
CA GLN A 104 13.41 -4.90 0.72
C GLN A 104 12.39 -4.75 -0.40
N GLN A 105 12.74 -4.05 -1.47
CA GLN A 105 11.95 -3.94 -2.69
C GLN A 105 12.43 -4.96 -3.73
N THR A 106 11.49 -5.68 -4.34
CA THR A 106 11.70 -6.59 -5.47
C THR A 106 10.72 -6.25 -6.59
N VAL A 107 11.23 -6.13 -7.81
CA VAL A 107 10.42 -5.87 -9.01
C VAL A 107 10.39 -7.13 -9.88
N ARG A 108 9.20 -7.49 -10.33
CA ARG A 108 8.94 -8.56 -11.32
C ARG A 108 8.12 -7.96 -12.47
N PRO A 109 8.02 -8.63 -13.63
CA PRO A 109 7.37 -8.05 -14.81
C PRO A 109 5.98 -7.44 -14.59
N CYS A 110 5.13 -7.99 -13.71
CA CYS A 110 3.80 -7.44 -13.40
C CYS A 110 3.59 -7.27 -11.89
N THR A 111 4.66 -7.21 -11.10
CA THR A 111 4.53 -7.20 -9.65
C THR A 111 5.60 -6.35 -8.98
N LEU A 112 5.17 -5.52 -8.05
CA LEU A 112 6.04 -4.81 -7.11
C LEU A 112 5.85 -5.39 -5.72
N ILE A 113 6.94 -5.80 -5.09
CA ILE A 113 6.92 -6.49 -3.80
C ILE A 113 7.78 -5.70 -2.82
N TRP A 114 7.21 -5.40 -1.66
CA TRP A 114 7.96 -4.89 -0.50
C TRP A 114 7.90 -5.90 0.63
N ARG A 115 9.07 -6.25 1.16
CA ARG A 115 9.22 -7.07 2.35
C ARG A 115 9.81 -6.22 3.47
N ALA A 116 9.00 -5.94 4.48
CA ALA A 116 9.37 -5.17 5.65
C ALA A 116 9.51 -6.07 6.88
N ILE A 117 10.45 -5.75 7.76
CA ILE A 117 10.69 -6.49 9.00
C ILE A 117 10.45 -5.56 10.18
N ILE A 118 9.77 -6.07 11.21
CA ILE A 118 9.63 -5.44 12.53
C ILE A 118 10.41 -6.32 13.53
N PRO A 119 11.71 -6.03 13.76
CA PRO A 119 12.56 -6.90 14.58
C PRO A 119 12.03 -7.11 16.01
N GLU A 120 11.44 -6.09 16.60
CA GLU A 120 10.98 -6.04 17.99
C GLU A 120 9.73 -6.90 18.21
N ALA A 121 8.93 -7.08 17.15
CA ALA A 121 7.76 -7.95 17.15
C ALA A 121 8.08 -9.34 16.58
N SER A 122 9.26 -9.56 16.01
CA SER A 122 9.60 -10.73 15.19
C SER A 122 8.58 -10.99 14.07
N ILE A 123 8.12 -9.91 13.42
CA ILE A 123 7.13 -9.99 12.33
C ILE A 123 7.77 -9.60 11.01
N THR A 124 7.41 -10.32 9.95
CA THR A 124 7.66 -9.92 8.56
C THR A 124 6.34 -9.58 7.87
N LEU A 125 6.27 -8.40 7.25
CA LEU A 125 5.18 -8.01 6.38
C LEU A 125 5.65 -8.07 4.92
N THR A 126 4.89 -8.74 4.06
CA THR A 126 5.09 -8.70 2.61
C THR A 126 3.86 -8.09 1.96
N ILE A 127 4.07 -7.02 1.19
CA ILE A 127 3.04 -6.34 0.41
C ILE A 127 3.39 -6.53 -1.06
N SER A 128 2.45 -7.04 -1.85
CA SER A 128 2.62 -7.18 -3.29
C SER A 128 1.52 -6.42 -4.03
N ILE A 129 1.91 -5.60 -4.99
CA ILE A 129 1.00 -4.99 -5.96
C ILE A 129 1.16 -5.69 -7.28
N ILE A 130 0.07 -6.25 -7.80
CA ILE A 130 0.07 -7.13 -8.95
C ILE A 130 -0.84 -6.54 -10.03
N ALA A 131 -0.27 -6.25 -11.19
CA ALA A 131 -1.05 -5.90 -12.38
C ALA A 131 -1.64 -7.18 -12.99
N PRO A 132 -2.94 -7.24 -13.29
CA PRO A 132 -3.51 -8.39 -13.99
C PRO A 132 -2.96 -8.44 -15.42
N PHE A 133 -2.31 -9.55 -15.77
CA PHE A 133 -1.89 -9.83 -17.14
C PHE A 133 -2.05 -11.31 -17.46
N TYR A 134 -2.98 -11.61 -18.36
CA TYR A 134 -3.28 -12.96 -18.86
C TYR A 134 -3.39 -12.89 -20.39
N PRO A 135 -2.34 -13.26 -21.15
CA PRO A 135 -2.29 -13.06 -22.60
C PRO A 135 -3.49 -13.58 -23.42
N ARG A 136 -4.22 -14.57 -22.88
CA ARG A 136 -5.40 -15.17 -23.53
C ARG A 136 -6.74 -14.59 -23.05
N ASP A 137 -6.70 -13.63 -22.14
CA ASP A 137 -7.87 -12.94 -21.59
C ASP A 137 -7.68 -11.43 -21.75
N ALA A 138 -8.24 -10.89 -22.83
CA ALA A 138 -8.18 -9.47 -23.13
C ALA A 138 -8.93 -8.62 -22.10
N LYS A 139 -10.01 -9.13 -21.51
CA LYS A 139 -10.80 -8.40 -20.53
C LYS A 139 -10.00 -8.22 -19.24
N LEU A 140 -9.38 -9.29 -18.75
CA LEU A 140 -8.55 -9.23 -17.54
C LEU A 140 -7.27 -8.43 -17.80
N SER A 141 -6.63 -8.62 -18.95
CA SER A 141 -5.43 -7.89 -19.36
C SER A 141 -5.69 -6.44 -19.77
N THR A 142 -6.91 -5.92 -19.67
CA THR A 142 -7.20 -4.49 -19.87
C THR A 142 -7.92 -3.89 -18.69
N ALA A 143 -8.07 -4.64 -17.60
CA ALA A 143 -8.83 -4.20 -16.45
C ALA A 143 -8.08 -3.08 -15.70
N PRO A 144 -8.77 -1.98 -15.32
CA PRO A 144 -8.15 -0.83 -14.67
C PRO A 144 -8.02 -1.02 -13.15
N PHE A 145 -7.45 -2.15 -12.70
CA PHE A 145 -7.27 -2.44 -11.28
C PHE A 145 -5.94 -3.15 -11.02
N PHE A 146 -5.54 -3.15 -9.75
CA PHE A 146 -4.42 -3.96 -9.24
C PHE A 146 -4.93 -4.91 -8.16
N TYR A 147 -4.30 -6.08 -8.02
CA TYR A 147 -4.42 -6.84 -6.78
C TYR A 147 -3.40 -6.31 -5.77
N VAL A 148 -3.82 -6.22 -4.51
CA VAL A 148 -2.92 -5.95 -3.40
C VAL A 148 -2.97 -7.13 -2.45
N ASP A 149 -1.85 -7.85 -2.39
CA ASP A 149 -1.68 -9.02 -1.54
C ASP A 149 -0.87 -8.62 -0.30
N PHE A 150 -1.46 -8.86 0.87
CA PHE A 150 -0.77 -8.76 2.16
C PHE A 150 -0.50 -10.16 2.71
N ALA A 151 0.75 -10.39 3.12
CA ALA A 151 1.15 -11.58 3.85
C ALA A 151 1.93 -11.17 5.11
N VAL A 152 1.47 -11.65 6.27
CA VAL A 152 2.10 -11.41 7.56
C VAL A 152 2.65 -12.73 8.07
N GLU A 153 3.93 -12.75 8.46
CA GLU A 153 4.58 -13.89 9.08
C GLU A 153 5.01 -13.53 10.50
N ASN A 154 4.44 -14.21 11.49
CA ASN A 154 4.91 -14.17 12.88
C ASN A 154 6.03 -15.23 13.05
N LEU A 155 7.24 -14.77 13.31
CA LEU A 155 8.42 -15.62 13.51
C LEU A 155 8.64 -15.97 15.00
N SER A 156 7.82 -15.44 15.90
CA SER A 156 7.86 -15.77 17.32
C SER A 156 6.90 -16.91 17.67
N GLU A 157 7.08 -17.51 18.85
CA GLU A 157 6.14 -18.49 19.40
C GLU A 157 4.91 -17.84 20.06
N ARG A 158 5.00 -16.53 20.35
CA ARG A 158 3.92 -15.76 20.97
C ARG A 158 2.93 -15.32 19.90
N LYS A 159 1.66 -15.70 20.06
CA LYS A 159 0.56 -15.16 19.25
C LYS A 159 0.47 -13.65 19.41
N ARG A 160 0.28 -12.93 18.30
CA ARG A 160 0.11 -11.49 18.31
C ARG A 160 -1.15 -11.10 17.54
N ASN A 161 -1.80 -10.06 18.03
CA ASN A 161 -2.90 -9.44 17.31
C ASN A 161 -2.31 -8.42 16.35
N GLY A 162 -2.72 -8.49 15.09
CA GLY A 162 -2.28 -7.53 14.10
C GLY A 162 -3.40 -7.12 13.17
N MET A 163 -3.17 -6.01 12.48
CA MET A 163 -4.10 -5.48 11.50
C MET A 163 -3.33 -4.91 10.33
N VAL A 164 -3.57 -5.44 9.14
CA VAL A 164 -3.01 -4.85 7.91
C VAL A 164 -3.77 -3.56 7.59
N ILE A 165 -3.02 -2.55 7.18
CA ILE A 165 -3.55 -1.23 6.87
C ILE A 165 -3.30 -0.94 5.39
N TYR A 166 -4.39 -0.70 4.68
CA TYR A 166 -4.38 -0.02 3.39
C TYR A 166 -5.27 1.22 3.53
N ALA A 167 -4.72 2.42 3.37
CA ALA A 167 -5.52 3.64 3.30
C ALA A 167 -5.10 4.51 2.13
N ARG A 168 -6.05 5.21 1.54
CA ARG A 168 -5.80 6.24 0.53
C ARG A 168 -6.71 7.45 0.73
N ALA A 169 -6.18 8.63 0.47
CA ALA A 169 -7.03 9.80 0.28
C ALA A 169 -7.92 9.60 -0.95
N LEU A 170 -9.16 10.07 -0.85
CA LEU A 170 -10.13 10.12 -1.93
C LEU A 170 -10.44 11.58 -2.26
N ASP A 171 -10.61 11.87 -3.54
CA ASP A 171 -11.11 13.17 -3.96
C ASP A 171 -12.63 13.31 -3.71
N SER A 172 -13.13 14.55 -3.73
CA SER A 172 -14.54 14.87 -3.49
C SER A 172 -15.50 14.16 -4.46
N HIS A 173 -15.08 13.90 -5.69
CA HIS A 173 -15.89 13.20 -6.68
C HIS A 173 -15.94 11.69 -6.40
N GLN A 174 -14.84 11.08 -5.95
CA GLN A 174 -14.76 9.69 -5.52
C GLN A 174 -15.61 9.45 -4.27
N LEU A 175 -15.58 10.39 -3.31
CA LEU A 175 -16.42 10.35 -2.10
C LEU A 175 -17.91 10.49 -2.42
N ASN A 176 -18.30 11.32 -3.38
CA ASN A 176 -19.71 11.42 -3.77
C ASN A 176 -20.27 10.12 -4.37
N ARG A 177 -19.41 9.27 -4.95
CA ARG A 177 -19.80 7.96 -5.50
C ARG A 177 -19.73 6.83 -4.46
N LEU A 178 -18.87 6.98 -3.44
CA LEU A 178 -18.69 6.06 -2.34
C LEU A 178 -19.38 6.65 -1.11
N ARG A 179 -20.62 6.24 -0.78
CA ARG A 179 -21.37 6.73 0.41
C ARG A 179 -20.60 6.47 1.73
N LEU A 180 -19.56 7.24 2.01
CA LEU A 180 -18.63 7.10 3.12
C LEU A 180 -18.33 8.50 3.67
N ALA A 181 -18.26 8.60 5.00
CA ALA A 181 -17.97 9.85 5.70
C ALA A 181 -16.45 10.06 5.82
N ARG A 182 -16.01 11.27 5.42
CA ARG A 182 -14.63 11.81 5.44
C ARG A 182 -13.66 11.17 4.43
N ASP A 183 -12.72 11.99 3.97
CA ASP A 183 -12.00 11.89 2.68
C ASP A 183 -10.98 10.75 2.53
N ILE A 184 -11.09 9.68 3.32
CA ILE A 184 -10.13 8.58 3.35
C ILE A 184 -10.85 7.23 3.27
N ALA A 185 -10.49 6.44 2.26
CA ALA A 185 -10.85 5.03 2.20
C ALA A 185 -9.80 4.20 2.94
N ILE A 186 -10.19 3.59 4.06
CA ILE A 186 -9.37 2.61 4.77
C ILE A 186 -9.93 1.22 4.49
N PHE A 187 -9.06 0.24 4.24
CA PHE A 187 -9.38 -1.18 4.30
C PHE A 187 -8.60 -1.77 5.47
N GLU A 188 -9.35 -2.26 6.46
CA GLU A 188 -8.80 -2.93 7.64
C GLU A 188 -9.19 -4.41 7.59
N SER A 189 -8.22 -5.28 7.82
CA SER A 189 -8.48 -6.69 8.03
C SER A 189 -7.78 -7.14 9.31
N THR A 190 -8.58 -7.59 10.26
CA THR A 190 -8.14 -8.09 11.55
C THR A 190 -7.78 -9.57 11.44
N GLY A 191 -6.60 -9.95 11.93
CA GLY A 191 -6.19 -11.35 12.03
C GLY A 191 -5.41 -11.62 13.31
N ALA A 192 -5.54 -12.84 13.85
CA ALA A 192 -4.64 -13.36 14.86
C ALA A 192 -3.52 -14.12 14.13
N PHE A 193 -2.26 -13.74 14.39
CA PHE A 193 -1.08 -14.29 13.70
C PHE A 193 -0.08 -14.94 14.66
#